data_AF-A0A4Q3IS19-F1
#
_entry.id   AF-A0A4Q3IS19-F1
#
_cell.length_a   1.000
_cell.length_b   1.000
_cell.length_c   1.000
_cell.angle_alpha   90.00
_cell.angle_beta   90.00
_cell.angle_gamma   90.00
#
_symmetry.space_group_name_H-M   'P 1'
#
loop_
_entity.id
_entity.type
_entity.pdbx_description
1 polymer ?
#
loop_
_entity_poly.entity_id
_entity_poly.type
_entity_poly.pdbx_seq_one_letter_code
_entity_poly.pdbx_strand_id
1 'polypeptide(L)'
;MKSDLIAQLKTLTTPHLADGCLRCGVPIRFAPAGLRPLAPDMELRGRARPVRHVGSIDVFFELLEHAAPGEVIVIDNGGRLDEACIGDIVAIEARAAGIAGFVIWGLHRDNRELAEIGLPVFSLGALPTLMQGWCWRTRRRTPKPSAETEGCLPA
;
A
#
# COMPACT_ATOMS: atom_id res chain seq x y z
N MET A 1 26.08 2.33 0.20
CA MET A 1 25.67 2.98 -1.07
C MET A 1 24.15 3.19 -1.18
N LYS A 2 23.27 2.19 -0.98
CA LYS A 2 21.80 2.38 -1.08
C LYS A 2 21.16 3.21 0.05
N SER A 3 21.67 3.09 1.28
CA SER A 3 21.21 3.86 2.45
C SER A 3 21.44 5.37 2.30
N ASP A 4 22.47 5.75 1.54
CA ASP A 4 22.84 7.14 1.28
C ASP A 4 21.81 7.87 0.39
N LEU A 5 21.24 7.17 -0.60
CA LEU A 5 20.22 7.76 -1.48
C LEU A 5 18.94 8.13 -0.72
N ILE A 6 18.43 7.23 0.16
CA ILE A 6 17.22 7.52 0.94
C ILE A 6 17.47 8.68 1.91
N ALA A 7 18.69 8.81 2.45
CA ALA A 7 19.05 9.94 3.28
C ALA A 7 19.04 11.26 2.48
N GLN A 8 19.56 11.27 1.26
CA GLN A 8 19.50 12.43 0.37
C GLN A 8 18.06 12.81 0.00
N LEU A 9 17.16 11.83 -0.20
CA LEU A 9 15.74 12.10 -0.45
C LEU A 9 15.05 12.84 0.70
N LYS A 10 15.58 12.80 1.93
CA LYS A 10 15.02 13.56 3.06
C LYS A 10 15.11 15.06 2.90
N THR A 11 16.04 15.56 2.07
CA THR A 11 16.24 17.00 1.86
C THR A 11 15.43 17.54 0.68
N LEU A 12 14.71 16.66 -0.03
CA LEU A 12 13.98 16.99 -1.24
C LEU A 12 12.47 16.86 -1.03
N THR A 13 11.72 17.80 -1.61
CA THR A 13 10.27 17.73 -1.70
C THR A 13 9.86 16.92 -2.95
N THR A 14 8.60 16.47 -3.02
CA THR A 14 8.12 15.77 -4.21
C THR A 14 8.18 16.62 -5.50
N PRO A 15 7.95 17.95 -5.49
CA PRO A 15 8.24 18.80 -6.64
C PRO A 15 9.73 18.85 -7.03
N HIS A 16 10.66 18.95 -6.05
CA HIS A 16 12.09 18.93 -6.36
C HIS A 16 12.50 17.65 -7.09
N LEU A 17 11.94 16.49 -6.69
CA LEU A 17 12.18 15.23 -7.38
C LEU A 17 11.59 15.21 -8.80
N ALA A 18 10.37 15.70 -8.98
CA ALA A 18 9.73 15.79 -10.29
C ALA A 18 10.53 16.68 -11.26
N ASP A 19 10.94 17.86 -10.81
CA ASP A 19 11.74 18.80 -11.60
C ASP A 19 13.11 18.20 -11.96
N GLY A 20 13.74 17.49 -11.02
CA GLY A 20 14.99 16.77 -11.25
C GLY A 20 14.85 15.68 -12.33
N CYS A 21 13.79 14.87 -12.25
CA CYS A 21 13.49 13.86 -13.28
C CYS A 21 13.30 14.49 -14.65
N LEU A 22 12.56 15.60 -14.74
CA LEU A 22 12.35 16.33 -15.99
C LEU A 22 13.68 16.81 -16.59
N ARG A 23 14.55 17.42 -15.78
CA ARG A 23 15.87 17.91 -16.21
C ARG A 23 16.78 16.79 -16.70
N CYS A 24 16.68 15.61 -16.10
CA CYS A 24 17.49 14.45 -16.46
C CYS A 24 16.88 13.60 -17.59
N GLY A 25 15.72 13.98 -18.14
CA GLY A 25 15.01 13.20 -19.16
C GLY A 25 14.47 11.86 -18.65
N VAL A 26 14.25 11.73 -17.34
CA VAL A 26 13.69 10.54 -16.72
C VAL A 26 12.17 10.65 -16.69
N PRO A 27 11.41 9.66 -17.22
CA PRO A 27 9.96 9.67 -17.17
C PRO A 27 9.44 9.72 -15.73
N ILE A 28 8.58 10.69 -15.44
CA ILE A 28 7.95 10.85 -14.13
C ILE A 28 6.75 9.91 -14.05
N ARG A 29 6.67 9.14 -12.96
CA ARG A 29 5.48 8.35 -12.59
C ARG A 29 4.90 8.94 -11.32
N PHE A 30 3.61 9.24 -11.33
CA PHE A 30 2.90 9.81 -10.19
C PHE A 30 1.66 8.98 -9.89
N ALA A 31 1.25 8.99 -8.61
CA ALA A 31 0.02 8.36 -8.18
C ALA A 31 -1.21 9.08 -8.77
N PRO A 32 -2.37 8.41 -8.89
CA PRO A 32 -3.61 9.07 -9.29
C PRO A 32 -3.91 10.30 -8.43
N ALA A 33 -4.42 11.38 -9.05
CA ALA A 33 -4.60 12.68 -8.39
C ALA A 33 -5.49 12.66 -7.14
N GLY A 34 -6.33 11.63 -6.98
CA GLY A 34 -7.18 11.42 -5.81
C GLY A 34 -6.45 10.87 -4.58
N LEU A 35 -5.18 10.45 -4.69
CA LEU A 35 -4.43 10.00 -3.52
C LEU A 35 -4.19 11.17 -2.57
N ARG A 36 -4.47 10.95 -1.29
CA ARG A 36 -4.28 11.91 -0.20
C ARG A 36 -3.58 11.22 0.98
N PRO A 37 -2.71 11.95 1.70
CA PRO A 37 -2.20 11.45 2.97
C PRO A 37 -3.33 11.34 3.99
N LEU A 38 -3.22 10.41 4.92
CA LEU A 38 -4.17 10.21 6.00
C LEU A 38 -4.17 11.41 6.97
N ALA A 39 -3.00 12.00 7.23
CA ALA A 39 -2.84 13.25 7.97
C ALA A 39 -1.95 14.25 7.20
N PRO A 40 -2.15 15.57 7.34
CA PRO A 40 -1.49 16.59 6.50
C PRO A 40 0.04 16.62 6.55
N ASP A 41 0.63 16.16 7.65
CA ASP A 41 2.06 16.17 7.95
C ASP A 41 2.77 14.87 7.57
N MET A 42 2.04 13.89 7.02
CA MET A 42 2.63 12.62 6.61
C MET A 42 3.52 12.79 5.37
N GLU A 43 4.74 12.27 5.48
CA GLU A 43 5.68 12.13 4.37
C GLU A 43 6.08 10.67 4.22
N LEU A 44 6.34 10.24 2.98
CA LEU A 44 6.69 8.87 2.68
C LEU A 44 7.81 8.79 1.64
N ARG A 45 8.81 7.96 1.92
CA ARG A 45 9.97 7.71 1.08
C ARG A 45 10.54 6.34 1.38
N GLY A 46 10.89 5.60 0.33
CA GLY A 46 11.49 4.27 0.46
C GLY A 46 11.40 3.50 -0.85
N ARG A 47 11.88 2.26 -0.83
CA ARG A 47 11.79 1.38 -2.00
C ARG A 47 10.38 0.85 -2.14
N ALA A 48 9.80 0.99 -3.34
CA ALA A 48 8.46 0.48 -3.60
C ALA A 48 8.45 -1.06 -3.57
N ARG A 49 7.59 -1.62 -2.72
CA ARG A 49 7.23 -3.04 -2.66
C ARG A 49 5.79 -3.19 -3.14
N PRO A 50 5.58 -3.46 -4.44
CA PRO A 50 4.24 -3.53 -5.00
C PRO A 50 3.51 -4.80 -4.55
N VAL A 51 2.21 -4.69 -4.35
CA VAL A 51 1.31 -5.82 -4.06
C VAL A 51 -0.06 -5.57 -4.68
N ARG A 52 -0.67 -6.63 -5.21
CA ARG A 52 -2.06 -6.57 -5.68
C ARG A 52 -2.96 -7.19 -4.63
N HIS A 53 -4.00 -6.46 -4.24
CA HIS A 53 -5.03 -6.99 -3.36
C HIS A 53 -5.94 -7.93 -4.16
N VAL A 54 -6.00 -9.19 -3.72
CA VAL A 54 -6.78 -10.26 -4.38
C VAL A 54 -7.96 -10.73 -3.52
N GLY A 55 -8.46 -9.87 -2.64
CA GLY A 55 -9.63 -10.16 -1.81
C GLY A 55 -9.34 -11.05 -0.59
N SER A 56 -8.09 -11.16 -0.16
CA SER A 56 -7.74 -11.67 1.17
C SER A 56 -6.70 -10.74 1.80
N ILE A 57 -6.81 -10.58 3.13
CA ILE A 57 -5.85 -9.82 3.93
C ILE A 57 -4.51 -10.58 4.09
N ASP A 58 -4.53 -11.91 3.94
CA ASP A 58 -3.36 -12.78 4.12
C ASP A 58 -2.20 -12.40 3.21
N VAL A 59 -2.50 -11.86 2.02
CA VAL A 59 -1.50 -11.35 1.06
C VAL A 59 -0.59 -10.29 1.67
N PHE A 60 -1.10 -9.51 2.64
CA PHE A 60 -0.31 -8.49 3.32
C PHE A 60 0.59 -9.11 4.39
N PHE A 61 0.11 -10.09 5.16
CA PHE A 61 0.93 -10.75 6.17
C PHE A 61 2.08 -11.55 5.53
N GLU A 62 1.79 -12.35 4.50
CA GLU A 62 2.83 -13.07 3.73
C GLU A 62 3.86 -12.10 3.12
N LEU A 63 3.40 -10.94 2.64
CA LEU A 63 4.31 -9.92 2.13
C LEU A 63 5.22 -9.37 3.22
N LEU A 64 4.68 -9.11 4.41
CA LEU A 64 5.41 -8.51 5.53
C LEU A 64 6.48 -9.46 6.10
N GLU A 65 6.26 -10.77 6.06
CA GLU A 65 7.26 -11.80 6.43
C GLU A 65 8.55 -11.69 5.60
N HIS A 66 8.45 -11.20 4.37
CA HIS A 66 9.54 -11.13 3.40
C HIS A 66 9.96 -9.69 3.05
N ALA A 67 9.36 -8.69 3.70
CA ALA A 67 9.63 -7.30 3.40
C ALA A 67 10.94 -6.84 4.03
N ALA A 68 11.66 -5.97 3.32
CA ALA A 68 12.85 -5.36 3.87
C ALA A 68 12.51 -4.09 4.67
N PRO A 69 13.21 -3.81 5.78
CA PRO A 69 13.03 -2.56 6.51
C PRO A 69 13.23 -1.33 5.60
N GLY A 70 12.35 -0.34 5.75
CA GLY A 70 12.32 0.90 4.96
C GLY A 70 11.65 0.78 3.59
N GLU A 71 11.03 -0.35 3.26
CA GLU A 71 10.18 -0.48 2.07
C GLU A 71 8.85 0.26 2.25
N VAL A 72 8.30 0.71 1.12
CA VAL A 72 6.99 1.35 1.01
C VAL A 72 6.07 0.37 0.31
N ILE A 73 5.00 -0.07 0.97
CA ILE A 73 4.06 -1.01 0.37
C ILE A 73 3.13 -0.25 -0.57
N VAL A 74 3.16 -0.60 -1.86
CA VAL A 74 2.32 0.02 -2.89
C VAL A 74 1.22 -0.95 -3.28
N ILE A 75 0.01 -0.70 -2.78
CA ILE A 75 -1.16 -1.57 -2.91
C ILE A 75 -1.98 -1.19 -4.15
N ASP A 76 -2.10 -2.11 -5.09
CA ASP A 76 -3.07 -2.09 -6.18
C ASP A 76 -4.36 -2.81 -5.73
N ASN A 77 -5.40 -2.06 -5.39
CA ASN A 77 -6.76 -2.58 -5.17
C ASN A 77 -7.70 -2.24 -6.33
N GLY A 78 -7.17 -1.98 -7.53
CA GLY A 78 -7.98 -1.60 -8.69
C GLY A 78 -8.71 -0.26 -8.56
N GLY A 79 -8.31 0.60 -7.61
CA GLY A 79 -8.99 1.86 -7.33
C GLY A 79 -10.42 1.69 -6.81
N ARG A 80 -10.74 0.51 -6.26
CA ARG A 80 -12.06 0.19 -5.70
C ARG A 80 -12.41 1.14 -4.55
N LEU A 81 -13.68 1.57 -4.57
CA LEU A 81 -14.24 2.49 -3.58
C LEU A 81 -15.37 1.85 -2.75
N ASP A 82 -15.56 0.53 -2.89
CA ASP A 82 -16.60 -0.25 -2.21
C ASP A 82 -16.04 -1.14 -1.09
N GLU A 83 -14.72 -1.15 -0.88
CA GLU A 83 -14.06 -1.82 0.24
C GLU A 83 -12.75 -1.14 0.64
N ALA A 84 -12.37 -1.28 1.91
CA ALA A 84 -11.03 -0.99 2.41
C ALA A 84 -10.11 -2.22 2.28
N CYS A 85 -8.82 -1.96 2.03
CA CYS A 85 -7.81 -3.02 1.85
C CYS A 85 -7.08 -3.37 3.14
N ILE A 86 -6.75 -2.35 3.94
CA ILE A 86 -6.00 -2.47 5.19
C ILE A 86 -6.67 -1.61 6.28
N GLY A 87 -6.42 -1.99 7.52
CA GLY A 87 -6.75 -1.25 8.73
C GLY A 87 -5.57 -1.26 9.71
N ASP A 88 -5.88 -1.01 10.97
CA ASP A 88 -4.92 -0.93 12.08
C ASP A 88 -4.04 -2.18 12.24
N ILE A 89 -4.60 -3.40 12.18
CA ILE A 89 -3.87 -4.65 12.39
C ILE A 89 -2.71 -4.80 11.39
N VAL A 90 -2.97 -4.58 10.10
CA VAL A 90 -1.93 -4.67 9.07
C VAL A 90 -0.88 -3.58 9.26
N ALA A 91 -1.28 -2.39 9.73
CA ALA A 91 -0.34 -1.31 10.01
C ALA A 91 0.54 -1.57 11.24
N ILE A 92 0.02 -2.25 12.27
CA ILE A 92 0.79 -2.69 13.44
C ILE A 92 1.88 -3.67 13.00
N GLU A 93 1.51 -4.70 12.24
CA GLU A 93 2.47 -5.69 11.72
C GLU A 93 3.49 -5.05 10.78
N ALA A 94 3.06 -4.13 9.92
CA ALA A 94 3.98 -3.40 9.04
C ALA A 94 4.98 -2.54 9.83
N ARG A 95 4.53 -1.88 10.90
CA ARG A 95 5.41 -1.12 11.79
C ARG A 95 6.41 -2.05 12.48
N ALA A 96 5.98 -3.22 12.94
CA ALA A 96 6.87 -4.23 13.53
C ALA A 96 7.92 -4.76 12.53
N ALA A 97 7.53 -4.94 11.26
CA ALA A 97 8.43 -5.32 10.16
C ALA A 97 9.35 -4.19 9.67
N GLY A 98 9.23 -2.96 10.22
CA GLY A 98 10.05 -1.82 9.83
C GLY A 98 9.68 -1.20 8.48
N ILE A 99 8.45 -1.37 8.03
CA ILE A 99 7.91 -0.72 6.82
C ILE A 99 7.87 0.80 6.99
N ALA A 100 8.19 1.53 5.92
CA ALA A 100 8.20 2.99 5.93
C ALA A 100 6.80 3.61 5.80
N GLY A 101 5.84 2.91 5.18
CA GLY A 101 4.47 3.38 4.99
C GLY A 101 3.71 2.65 3.88
N PHE A 102 2.48 3.09 3.62
CA PHE A 102 1.59 2.56 2.59
C PHE A 102 1.21 3.61 1.55
N VAL A 103 1.12 3.18 0.29
CA VAL A 103 0.50 3.89 -0.83
C VAL A 103 -0.58 2.98 -1.40
N ILE A 104 -1.84 3.40 -1.39
CA ILE A 104 -2.99 2.53 -1.66
C ILE A 104 -3.79 3.11 -2.82
N TRP A 105 -3.78 2.44 -3.97
CA TRP A 105 -4.77 2.71 -5.01
C TRP A 105 -6.08 2.00 -4.65
N GLY A 106 -6.80 2.60 -3.70
CA GLY A 106 -7.99 2.07 -3.04
C GLY A 106 -8.26 2.81 -1.73
N LEU A 107 -9.10 2.22 -0.87
CA LEU A 107 -9.48 2.78 0.44
C LEU A 107 -8.78 2.05 1.60
N HIS A 108 -8.66 2.76 2.73
CA HIS A 108 -8.27 2.21 4.03
C HIS A 108 -9.43 2.31 5.03
N ARG A 109 -9.20 1.82 6.25
CA ARG A 109 -10.10 2.00 7.40
C ARG A 109 -9.31 2.34 8.66
N ASP A 110 -10.02 2.59 9.75
CA ASP A 110 -9.45 2.83 11.10
C ASP A 110 -8.55 4.08 11.14
N ASN A 111 -9.03 5.21 10.60
CA ASN A 111 -8.24 6.44 10.43
C ASN A 111 -7.54 6.89 11.71
N ARG A 112 -8.24 6.81 12.84
CA ARG A 112 -7.72 7.27 14.12
C ARG A 112 -6.55 6.40 14.56
N GLU A 113 -6.76 5.08 14.52
CA GLU A 113 -5.79 4.08 14.91
C GLU A 113 -4.56 4.14 14.00
N LEU A 114 -4.74 4.29 12.68
CA LEU A 114 -3.65 4.48 11.72
C LEU A 114 -2.85 5.76 11.99
N ALA A 115 -3.51 6.86 12.35
CA ALA A 115 -2.83 8.09 12.76
C ALA A 115 -2.01 7.88 14.05
N GLU A 116 -2.58 7.18 15.03
CA GLU A 116 -1.92 6.88 16.32
C GLU A 116 -0.71 5.93 16.15
N ILE A 117 -0.79 4.95 15.23
CA ILE A 117 0.34 4.06 14.88
C ILE A 117 1.51 4.86 14.29
N GLY A 118 1.22 5.99 13.63
CA GLY A 118 2.21 6.92 13.11
C GLY A 118 2.93 6.45 11.85
N LEU A 119 2.38 5.44 11.16
CA LEU A 119 2.90 4.95 9.89
C LEU A 119 2.24 5.74 8.74
N PRO A 120 2.99 6.41 7.85
CA PRO A 120 2.40 7.20 6.77
C PRO A 120 1.51 6.35 5.85
N VAL A 121 0.27 6.78 5.63
CA VAL A 121 -0.69 6.14 4.72
C VAL A 121 -1.17 7.15 3.69
N PHE A 122 -1.06 6.81 2.42
CA PHE A 122 -1.63 7.57 1.30
C PHE A 122 -2.66 6.72 0.58
N SER A 123 -3.88 7.21 0.39
CA SER A 123 -4.97 6.43 -0.21
C SER A 123 -6.00 7.32 -0.91
N LEU A 124 -7.05 6.73 -1.51
CA LEU A 124 -8.19 7.46 -2.06
C LEU A 124 -9.21 7.91 -1.01
N GLY A 125 -9.05 7.51 0.26
CA GLY A 125 -9.96 7.84 1.35
C GLY A 125 -10.23 6.65 2.28
N ALA A 126 -11.25 6.81 3.12
CA ALA A 126 -11.61 5.85 4.15
C ALA A 126 -13.00 5.23 3.92
N LEU A 127 -13.14 3.95 4.25
CA LEU A 127 -14.42 3.24 4.27
C LEU A 127 -14.43 2.23 5.43
N PRO A 128 -15.47 2.18 6.28
CA PRO A 128 -15.48 1.31 7.46
C PRO A 128 -15.57 -0.18 7.11
N THR A 129 -16.03 -0.52 5.91
CA THR A 129 -16.19 -1.92 5.49
C THR A 129 -14.89 -2.45 4.90
N LEU A 130 -14.40 -3.54 5.48
CA LEU A 130 -13.45 -4.42 4.81
C LEU A 130 -14.12 -5.10 3.62
N MET A 131 -13.31 -5.79 2.80
CA MET A 131 -13.77 -6.74 1.79
C MET A 131 -15.06 -7.42 2.25
N GLN A 132 -16.15 -7.07 1.61
CA GLN A 132 -17.39 -7.82 1.75
C GLN A 132 -17.21 -8.99 0.80
N GLY A 133 -17.49 -10.23 1.21
CA GLY A 133 -17.57 -11.38 0.29
C GLY A 133 -18.63 -11.21 -0.82
N TRP A 134 -19.27 -10.03 -0.90
CA TRP A 134 -20.30 -9.62 -1.82
C TRP A 134 -19.95 -8.24 -2.41
N CYS A 135 -19.35 -8.21 -3.61
CA CYS A 135 -19.28 -6.98 -4.39
C CYS A 135 -20.67 -6.73 -4.99
N TRP A 136 -21.40 -5.73 -4.46
CA TRP A 136 -22.75 -5.38 -4.92
C TRP A 136 -22.79 -5.00 -6.41
N ARG A 137 -21.65 -4.54 -6.93
CA ARG A 137 -21.51 -4.06 -8.31
C ARG A 137 -21.32 -5.19 -9.33
N THR A 138 -20.90 -6.40 -8.91
CA THR A 138 -20.63 -7.51 -9.83
C THR A 138 -21.55 -8.72 -9.69
N ARG A 139 -22.48 -8.76 -8.72
CA ARG A 139 -23.29 -9.97 -8.40
C ARG A 139 -22.45 -11.26 -8.37
N ARG A 140 -21.16 -11.16 -8.05
CA ARG A 140 -20.27 -12.31 -7.94
C ARG A 140 -19.64 -12.27 -6.58
N ARG A 141 -19.89 -13.33 -5.82
CA ARG A 141 -19.07 -13.70 -4.68
C ARG A 141 -17.66 -13.91 -5.25
N THR A 142 -16.67 -13.11 -4.87
CA THR A 142 -15.28 -13.47 -5.16
C THR A 142 -15.02 -14.77 -4.40
N PRO A 143 -14.70 -15.88 -5.07
CA PRO A 143 -14.35 -17.11 -4.38
C PRO A 143 -13.14 -16.80 -3.50
N LYS A 144 -13.23 -17.10 -2.20
CA LYS A 144 -12.06 -17.07 -1.32
C LYS A 144 -11.09 -18.12 -1.90
N PRO A 145 -9.81 -17.81 -2.16
CA PRO A 145 -8.86 -18.86 -2.50
C PRO A 145 -8.85 -19.85 -1.31
N SER A 146 -9.23 -21.10 -1.59
CA SER A 146 -9.14 -22.16 -0.60
C SER A 146 -7.66 -22.41 -0.33
N ALA A 147 -7.23 -22.23 0.91
CA ALA A 147 -6.04 -22.87 1.42
C ALA A 147 -6.31 -24.38 1.35
N GLU A 148 -5.87 -25.02 0.27
CA GLU A 148 -5.72 -26.45 0.02
C GLU A 148 -5.83 -26.70 -1.48
N THR A 149 -4.68 -26.76 -2.16
CA THR A 149 -4.36 -27.77 -3.17
C THR A 149 -2.85 -27.78 -3.36
N GLU A 150 -2.14 -28.46 -2.46
CA GLU A 150 -1.01 -29.29 -2.91
C GLU A 150 -1.61 -30.36 -3.82
N GLY A 151 -1.14 -30.48 -5.06
CA GLY A 151 -1.72 -31.46 -5.98
C GLY A 151 -1.20 -31.39 -7.42
N CYS A 152 0.01 -31.91 -7.61
CA CYS A 152 0.47 -32.66 -8.79
C CYS A 152 0.20 -32.07 -10.20
N LEU A 153 1.26 -31.54 -10.82
CA LEU A 153 1.38 -31.44 -12.28
C LEU A 153 1.50 -32.86 -12.88
N PRO A 154 0.74 -33.23 -13.93
CA PRO A 154 1.15 -34.33 -14.79
C PRO A 154 2.09 -33.84 -15.90
N ALA A 155 3.02 -34.73 -16.24
CA ALA A 155 3.99 -34.64 -17.33
C ALA A 155 3.33 -34.72 -18.72
#